data_AF-A0A532AZI0-F1
#
_entry.id   AF-A0A532AZI0-F1
#
_cell.length_a   1.000
_cell.length_b   1.000
_cell.length_c   1.000
_cell.angle_alpha   90.00
_cell.angle_beta   90.00
_cell.angle_gamma   90.00
#
_symmetry.space_group_name_H-M   'P 1'
#
loop_
_entity.id
_entity.type
_entity.pdbx_description
1 polymer ?
#
loop_
_entity_poly.entity_id
_entity_poly.type
_entity_poly.pdbx_seq_one_letter_code
_entity_poly.pdbx_strand_id
1 'polypeptide(L)'
;QQVRNLTDWMAGDGKDVTNPNLDLKDFIGTSFTTAPDKKLYQLPDQQFANLYWFRYDWFNDEKNKADFKAKYGYDLGVPVNWSAYEDIAEFFTGREIDGKKVYGHMDYGKKDPSLGWRFTDAWLSMAGNGDKGIPNGLPVDEWGIKVDENSSPVGSCTARGGDTNGPASVYSIQKYLDWLKAYAPAEAQGMTFSES
;
A
#
# COMPACT_ATOMS: atom_id res chain seq x y z
N GLN A 1 -23.98 -10.84 17.73
CA GLN A 1 -24.33 -9.41 17.58
C GLN A 1 -24.31 -9.11 16.09
N GLN A 2 -25.39 -8.60 15.50
CA GLN A 2 -25.39 -8.21 14.08
C GLN A 2 -24.80 -6.82 13.93
N VAL A 3 -24.11 -6.58 12.82
CA VAL A 3 -23.56 -5.26 12.48
C VAL A 3 -24.71 -4.27 12.33
N ARG A 4 -24.53 -3.03 12.80
CA ARG A 4 -25.57 -2.00 12.75
C ARG A 4 -25.38 -1.14 11.50
N ASN A 5 -26.41 -1.08 10.68
CA ASN A 5 -26.51 -0.16 9.56
C ASN A 5 -26.75 1.26 10.08
N LEU A 6 -25.78 2.16 9.88
CA LEU A 6 -25.85 3.53 10.39
C LEU A 6 -26.86 4.39 9.63
N THR A 7 -27.05 4.16 8.32
CA THR A 7 -28.03 4.91 7.52
C THR A 7 -29.44 4.81 8.11
N ASP A 8 -29.91 3.59 8.36
CA ASP A 8 -31.28 3.38 8.86
C ASP A 8 -31.37 3.67 10.36
N TRP A 9 -30.32 3.36 11.12
CA TRP A 9 -30.29 3.63 12.56
C TRP A 9 -30.35 5.14 12.86
N MET A 10 -29.54 5.97 12.18
CA MET A 10 -29.56 7.43 12.37
C MET A 10 -30.90 8.05 11.98
N ALA A 11 -31.62 7.45 11.03
CA ALA A 11 -32.95 7.90 10.63
C ALA A 11 -34.08 7.44 11.59
N GLY A 12 -33.88 6.31 12.27
CA GLY A 12 -34.85 5.68 13.18
C GLY A 12 -34.43 5.75 14.64
N ASP A 13 -34.11 4.60 15.25
CA ASP A 13 -33.84 4.44 16.69
C ASP A 13 -32.71 5.34 17.22
N GLY A 14 -31.76 5.71 16.37
CA GLY A 14 -30.63 6.58 16.69
C GLY A 14 -30.90 8.06 16.46
N LYS A 15 -32.10 8.44 16.01
CA LYS A 15 -32.41 9.83 15.61
C LYS A 15 -32.18 10.84 16.73
N ASP A 16 -32.61 10.52 17.94
CA ASP A 16 -32.52 11.43 19.10
C ASP A 16 -31.07 11.60 19.60
N VAL A 17 -30.16 10.70 19.21
CA VAL A 17 -28.73 10.73 19.58
C VAL A 17 -27.81 11.04 18.40
N THR A 18 -28.36 11.20 17.19
CA THR A 18 -27.58 11.58 16.01
C THR A 18 -27.42 13.09 16.00
N ASN A 19 -26.17 13.56 15.86
CA ASN A 19 -25.90 14.99 15.73
C ASN A 19 -26.63 15.54 14.49
N PRO A 20 -27.57 16.50 14.63
CA PRO A 20 -28.32 17.04 13.49
C PRO A 20 -27.45 17.83 12.50
N ASN A 21 -26.23 18.21 12.91
CA ASN A 21 -25.24 18.88 12.08
C ASN A 21 -24.20 17.90 11.48
N LEU A 22 -24.39 16.59 11.60
CA LEU A 22 -23.51 15.60 10.98
C LEU A 22 -23.62 15.69 9.45
N ASP A 23 -22.61 16.24 8.80
CA ASP A 23 -22.51 16.26 7.34
C ASP A 23 -21.73 15.04 6.83
N LEU A 24 -22.46 13.98 6.45
CA LEU A 24 -21.85 12.79 5.87
C LEU A 24 -21.09 13.06 4.56
N LYS A 25 -21.40 14.16 3.86
CA LYS A 25 -20.70 14.51 2.61
C LYS A 25 -19.34 15.15 2.86
N ASP A 26 -19.11 15.66 4.07
CA ASP A 26 -17.82 16.24 4.47
C ASP A 26 -16.78 15.16 4.84
N PHE A 27 -17.23 13.91 5.02
CA PHE A 27 -16.31 12.79 5.19
C PHE A 27 -15.70 12.38 3.84
N ILE A 28 -14.37 12.33 3.80
CA ILE A 28 -13.64 11.68 2.72
C ILE A 28 -13.91 10.17 2.81
N GLY A 29 -14.08 9.49 1.68
CA GLY A 29 -14.04 8.03 1.62
C GLY A 29 -15.23 7.28 2.21
N THR A 30 -16.41 7.91 2.35
CA THR A 30 -17.65 7.21 2.78
C THR A 30 -18.03 6.03 1.89
N SER A 31 -17.56 6.00 0.64
CA SER A 31 -17.71 4.85 -0.27
C SER A 31 -17.06 3.58 0.28
N PHE A 32 -15.92 3.67 0.99
CA PHE A 32 -15.23 2.51 1.56
C PHE A 32 -15.99 1.89 2.74
N THR A 33 -16.87 2.66 3.38
CA THR A 33 -17.68 2.24 4.53
C THR A 33 -19.15 2.02 4.15
N THR A 34 -19.47 2.05 2.85
CA THR A 34 -20.81 1.85 2.30
C THR A 34 -20.87 0.50 1.59
N ALA A 35 -21.77 -0.39 1.99
CA ALA A 35 -21.87 -1.72 1.40
C ALA A 35 -22.67 -1.71 0.07
N PRO A 36 -22.73 -2.82 -0.68
CA PRO A 36 -23.45 -2.90 -1.97
C PRO A 36 -24.95 -2.57 -1.89
N ASP A 37 -25.55 -2.72 -0.71
CA ASP A 37 -26.93 -2.32 -0.41
C ASP A 37 -27.12 -0.78 -0.32
N LYS A 38 -26.04 -0.01 -0.55
CA LYS A 38 -25.95 1.46 -0.49
C LYS A 38 -26.15 2.02 0.91
N LYS A 39 -25.82 1.23 1.93
CA LYS A 39 -25.96 1.63 3.32
C LYS A 39 -24.60 1.82 3.97
N LEU A 40 -24.50 2.86 4.79
CA LEU A 40 -23.31 3.18 5.55
C LEU A 40 -23.26 2.32 6.81
N TYR A 41 -22.16 1.61 7.03
CA TYR A 41 -21.98 0.74 8.20
C TYR A 41 -20.97 1.28 9.21
N GLN A 42 -20.16 2.24 8.80
CA GLN A 42 -19.15 2.88 9.64
C GLN A 42 -18.96 4.34 9.21
N LEU A 43 -18.67 5.24 10.16
CA LEU A 43 -18.17 6.56 9.83
C LEU A 43 -16.65 6.45 9.58
N PRO A 44 -16.12 6.97 8.46
CA PRO A 44 -14.68 7.00 8.26
C PRO A 44 -13.99 7.73 9.42
N ASP A 45 -13.01 7.07 10.03
CA ASP A 45 -12.26 7.58 11.19
C ASP A 45 -10.78 7.81 10.85
N GLN A 46 -10.19 6.86 10.13
CA GLN A 46 -8.78 6.92 9.74
C GLN A 46 -8.57 6.47 8.30
N GLN A 47 -7.73 7.22 7.58
CA GLN A 47 -7.32 6.95 6.20
C GLN A 47 -5.82 7.16 6.07
N PHE A 48 -5.16 6.28 5.33
CA PHE A 48 -3.73 6.37 5.09
C PHE A 48 -3.47 6.50 3.60
N ALA A 49 -2.70 7.52 3.22
CA ALA A 49 -2.08 7.55 1.91
C ALA A 49 -0.84 6.65 1.94
N ASN A 50 -0.65 5.86 0.89
CA ASN A 50 0.59 5.16 0.68
C ASN A 50 1.65 6.15 0.17
N LEU A 51 2.81 6.21 0.83
CA LEU A 51 3.81 7.24 0.63
C LEU A 51 5.19 6.63 0.42
N TYR A 52 5.98 7.27 -0.44
CA TYR A 52 7.41 7.02 -0.54
C TYR A 52 8.16 7.92 0.44
N TRP A 53 8.87 7.29 1.38
CA TRP A 53 9.72 7.96 2.35
C TRP A 53 11.17 7.93 1.91
N PHE A 54 11.85 9.08 1.95
CA PHE A 54 13.23 9.21 1.51
C PHE A 54 14.01 10.23 2.33
N ARG A 55 15.35 10.14 2.26
CA ARG A 55 16.27 11.06 2.91
C ARG A 55 16.50 12.29 2.04
N TYR A 56 15.74 13.35 2.31
CA TYR A 56 15.83 14.61 1.57
C TYR A 56 17.26 15.16 1.52
N ASP A 57 17.99 15.08 2.62
CA ASP A 57 19.39 15.49 2.70
C ASP A 57 20.30 14.67 1.77
N TRP A 58 20.11 13.35 1.68
CA TRP A 58 20.91 12.51 0.78
C TRP A 58 20.63 12.80 -0.70
N PHE A 59 19.39 13.12 -1.03
CA PHE A 59 18.96 13.45 -2.39
C PHE A 59 19.41 14.86 -2.81
N ASN A 60 19.68 15.75 -1.84
CA ASN A 60 20.16 17.10 -2.11
C ASN A 60 21.67 17.25 -2.02
N ASP A 61 22.39 16.23 -1.57
CA ASP A 61 23.85 16.23 -1.58
C ASP A 61 24.39 16.20 -3.03
N GLU A 62 25.20 17.20 -3.37
CA GLU A 62 25.73 17.38 -4.74
C GLU A 62 26.64 16.23 -5.17
N LYS A 63 27.38 15.61 -4.24
CA LYS A 63 28.22 14.46 -4.55
C LYS A 63 27.36 13.23 -4.87
N ASN A 64 26.32 12.96 -4.08
CA ASN A 64 25.40 11.86 -4.34
C ASN A 64 24.69 12.03 -5.69
N LYS A 65 24.22 13.24 -6.03
CA LYS A 65 23.64 13.53 -7.35
C LYS A 65 24.63 13.23 -8.48
N ALA A 66 25.87 13.72 -8.37
CA ALA A 66 26.90 13.52 -9.38
C ALA A 66 27.29 12.03 -9.52
N ASP A 67 27.52 11.33 -8.42
CA ASP A 67 27.86 9.90 -8.39
C ASP A 67 26.72 9.06 -8.97
N PHE A 68 25.46 9.36 -8.60
CA PHE A 68 24.28 8.65 -9.09
C PHE A 68 24.13 8.82 -10.60
N LYS A 69 24.22 10.06 -11.09
CA LYS A 69 24.16 10.36 -12.52
C LYS A 69 25.28 9.69 -13.30
N ALA A 70 26.49 9.64 -12.74
CA ALA A 70 27.62 8.94 -13.35
C ALA A 70 27.39 7.42 -13.43
N LYS A 71 26.75 6.81 -12.42
CA LYS A 71 26.47 5.36 -12.39
C LYS A 71 25.29 4.96 -13.28
N TYR A 72 24.17 5.68 -13.22
CA TYR A 72 22.90 5.28 -13.83
C TYR A 72 22.51 6.08 -15.08
N GLY A 73 23.19 7.20 -15.35
CA GLY A 73 22.97 8.01 -16.55
C GLY A 73 21.75 8.95 -16.48
N TYR A 74 21.11 9.10 -15.32
CA TYR A 74 20.01 10.05 -15.10
C TYR A 74 20.11 10.71 -13.72
N ASP A 75 19.35 11.80 -13.51
CA ASP A 75 19.42 12.58 -12.27
C ASP A 75 18.76 11.84 -11.10
N LEU A 76 19.41 11.90 -9.92
CA LEU A 76 18.83 11.39 -8.67
C LEU A 76 17.60 12.21 -8.30
N GLY A 77 16.46 11.54 -8.11
CA GLY A 77 15.18 12.18 -7.78
C GLY A 77 14.14 11.18 -7.29
N VAL A 78 12.95 11.68 -6.94
CA VAL A 78 11.84 10.82 -6.49
C VAL A 78 11.53 9.78 -7.56
N PRO A 79 11.52 8.47 -7.23
CA PRO A 79 11.35 7.41 -8.21
C PRO A 79 9.95 7.47 -8.81
N VAL A 80 9.87 7.41 -10.13
CA VAL A 80 8.60 7.39 -10.88
C VAL A 80 8.17 5.98 -11.30
N ASN A 81 9.02 4.98 -11.07
CA ASN A 81 8.78 3.57 -11.34
C ASN A 81 9.69 2.68 -10.47
N TRP A 82 9.47 1.36 -10.54
CA TRP A 82 10.17 0.37 -9.74
C TRP A 82 11.65 0.22 -10.09
N SER A 83 12.02 0.39 -11.37
CA SER A 83 13.43 0.35 -11.78
C SER A 83 14.21 1.52 -11.19
N ALA A 84 13.64 2.73 -11.22
CA ALA A 84 14.25 3.90 -10.58
C ALA A 84 14.36 3.73 -9.06
N TYR A 85 13.35 3.12 -8.42
CA TYR A 85 13.42 2.78 -7.00
C TYR A 85 14.57 1.80 -6.72
N GLU A 86 14.69 0.74 -7.52
CA GLU A 86 15.73 -0.28 -7.38
C GLU A 86 17.13 0.31 -7.54
N ASP A 87 17.34 1.15 -8.55
CA ASP A 87 18.61 1.85 -8.76
C ASP A 87 18.98 2.73 -7.57
N ILE A 88 18.01 3.45 -7.00
CA ILE A 88 18.22 4.28 -5.80
C ILE A 88 18.54 3.41 -4.58
N ALA A 89 17.82 2.31 -4.39
CA ALA A 89 18.04 1.38 -3.30
C ALA A 89 19.44 0.75 -3.38
N GLU A 90 19.84 0.30 -4.57
CA GLU A 90 21.16 -0.23 -4.84
C GLU A 90 22.25 0.83 -4.68
N PHE A 91 22.01 2.06 -5.16
CA PHE A 91 22.95 3.16 -5.05
C PHE A 91 23.34 3.44 -3.60
N PHE A 92 22.34 3.59 -2.72
CA PHE A 92 22.61 3.96 -1.32
C PHE A 92 23.11 2.77 -0.50
N THR A 93 22.71 1.54 -0.82
CA THR A 93 23.08 0.38 -0.01
C THR A 93 24.59 0.15 0.00
N GLY A 94 25.15 0.14 1.21
CA GLY A 94 26.57 -0.11 1.44
C GLY A 94 27.46 1.12 1.32
N ARG A 95 26.92 2.29 0.95
CA ARG A 95 27.64 3.56 1.05
C ARG A 95 27.89 3.92 2.51
N GLU A 96 28.94 4.69 2.73
CA GLU A 96 29.20 5.35 4.00
C GLU A 96 28.75 6.81 3.90
N ILE A 97 27.79 7.20 4.74
CA ILE A 97 27.31 8.57 4.86
C ILE A 97 27.41 8.93 6.35
N ASP A 98 28.06 10.05 6.66
CA ASP A 98 28.31 10.50 8.04
C ASP A 98 28.96 9.43 8.94
N GLY A 99 29.90 8.66 8.39
CA GLY A 99 30.61 7.59 9.11
C GLY A 99 29.78 6.34 9.39
N LYS A 100 28.59 6.22 8.76
CA LYS A 100 27.70 5.07 8.92
C LYS A 100 27.47 4.38 7.59
N LYS A 101 27.53 3.05 7.60
CA LYS A 101 27.04 2.25 6.47
C LYS A 101 25.53 2.38 6.40
N VAL A 102 25.02 2.74 5.23
CA VAL A 102 23.59 2.97 5.02
C VAL A 102 22.96 1.94 4.09
N TYR A 103 21.63 1.91 4.11
CA TYR A 103 20.76 1.03 3.33
C TYR A 103 19.82 1.89 2.50
N GLY A 104 19.63 1.51 1.24
CA GLY A 104 18.78 2.26 0.31
C GLY A 104 17.31 1.84 0.33
N HIS A 105 16.97 0.78 1.07
CA HIS A 105 15.62 0.26 1.21
C HIS A 105 15.33 -0.09 2.67
N MET A 106 14.06 -0.03 3.05
CA MET A 106 13.57 -0.54 4.32
C MET A 106 12.14 -1.08 4.13
N ASP A 107 11.93 -2.29 4.63
CA ASP A 107 10.63 -2.95 4.68
C ASP A 107 10.63 -3.97 5.85
N TYR A 108 9.48 -4.56 6.17
CA TYR A 108 9.30 -5.45 7.32
C TYR A 108 9.18 -6.91 6.87
N GLY A 109 10.06 -7.80 7.35
CA GLY A 109 10.10 -9.19 6.90
C GLY A 109 9.36 -10.21 7.73
N LYS A 110 8.94 -9.86 8.95
CA LYS A 110 8.35 -10.84 9.87
C LYS A 110 6.96 -11.23 9.39
N LYS A 111 6.73 -12.54 9.31
CA LYS A 111 5.42 -13.11 8.98
C LYS A 111 4.43 -12.81 10.10
N ASP A 112 3.64 -11.77 9.89
CA ASP A 112 2.65 -11.21 10.81
C ASP A 112 1.45 -10.71 9.98
N PRO A 113 0.22 -10.65 10.50
CA PRO A 113 -0.93 -10.11 9.76
C PRO A 113 -0.69 -8.72 9.16
N SER A 114 0.09 -7.85 9.83
CA SER A 114 0.47 -6.53 9.30
C SER A 114 1.23 -6.60 7.97
N LEU A 115 1.99 -7.66 7.73
CA LEU A 115 2.68 -7.88 6.47
C LEU A 115 1.70 -8.23 5.34
N GLY A 116 0.59 -8.90 5.66
CA GLY A 116 -0.49 -9.17 4.71
C GLY A 116 -1.09 -7.87 4.14
N TRP A 117 -1.45 -6.94 5.02
CA TRP A 117 -1.93 -5.60 4.62
C TRP A 117 -0.92 -4.86 3.76
N ARG A 118 0.37 -4.95 4.09
CA ARG A 118 1.42 -4.31 3.30
C ARG A 118 1.51 -4.86 1.87
N PHE A 119 1.23 -6.14 1.66
CA PHE A 119 1.17 -6.68 0.31
C PHE A 119 -0.06 -6.19 -0.44
N THR A 120 -1.25 -6.38 0.13
CA THR A 120 -2.51 -6.08 -0.55
C THR A 120 -2.70 -4.58 -0.81
N ASP A 121 -2.28 -3.72 0.12
CA ASP A 121 -2.53 -2.27 0.05
C ASP A 121 -1.40 -1.50 -0.66
N ALA A 122 -0.22 -2.12 -0.82
CA ALA A 122 0.93 -1.49 -1.43
C ALA A 122 1.51 -2.32 -2.57
N TRP A 123 2.21 -3.39 -2.25
CA TRP A 123 3.08 -4.09 -3.22
C TRP A 123 2.31 -4.66 -4.42
N LEU A 124 1.15 -5.30 -4.18
CA LEU A 124 0.33 -5.85 -5.24
C LEU A 124 -0.21 -4.72 -6.14
N SER A 125 -0.89 -3.75 -5.55
CA SER A 125 -1.49 -2.62 -6.28
C SER A 125 -0.45 -1.80 -7.06
N MET A 126 0.70 -1.49 -6.46
CA MET A 126 1.79 -0.75 -7.11
C MET A 126 2.43 -1.53 -8.28
N ALA A 127 2.35 -2.86 -8.27
CA ALA A 127 2.79 -3.70 -9.39
C ALA A 127 1.72 -3.84 -10.48
N GLY A 128 0.53 -3.30 -10.26
CA GLY A 128 -0.59 -3.35 -11.20
C GLY A 128 -1.46 -4.61 -11.05
N ASN A 129 -1.51 -5.21 -9.87
CA ASN A 129 -2.45 -6.28 -9.56
C ASN A 129 -3.89 -5.76 -9.52
N GLY A 130 -4.83 -6.52 -10.10
CA GLY A 130 -6.25 -6.18 -10.13
C GLY A 130 -6.65 -5.20 -11.24
N ASP A 131 -7.95 -4.95 -11.34
CA ASP A 131 -8.54 -4.04 -12.32
C ASP A 131 -8.45 -2.58 -11.86
N LYS A 132 -8.51 -1.63 -12.80
CA LYS A 132 -8.51 -0.20 -12.46
C LYS A 132 -9.90 0.24 -12.00
N GLY A 133 -9.98 0.89 -10.84
CA GLY A 133 -11.22 1.46 -10.32
C GLY A 133 -11.00 2.25 -9.02
N ILE A 134 -12.01 3.01 -8.63
CA ILE A 134 -12.07 3.72 -7.34
C ILE A 134 -13.48 3.47 -6.77
N PRO A 135 -13.65 3.10 -5.49
CA PRO A 135 -12.62 2.89 -4.47
C PRO A 135 -11.71 1.67 -4.71
N ASN A 136 -12.20 0.66 -5.44
CA ASN A 136 -11.49 -0.57 -5.77
C ASN A 136 -11.66 -0.91 -7.25
N GLY A 137 -10.78 -1.77 -7.77
CA GLY A 137 -10.93 -2.40 -9.09
C GLY A 137 -12.13 -3.34 -9.18
N LEU A 138 -12.78 -3.40 -10.34
CA LEU A 138 -13.81 -4.39 -10.64
C LEU A 138 -13.61 -4.99 -12.05
N PRO A 139 -13.86 -6.31 -12.25
CA PRO A 139 -14.33 -7.27 -11.25
C PRO A 139 -13.25 -7.81 -10.30
N VAL A 140 -11.97 -7.56 -10.54
CA VAL A 140 -10.87 -7.97 -9.64
C VAL A 140 -10.37 -6.76 -8.86
N ASP A 141 -10.45 -6.81 -7.54
CA ASP A 141 -9.94 -5.73 -6.69
C ASP A 141 -8.40 -5.74 -6.62
N GLU A 142 -7.83 -4.71 -6.00
CA GLU A 142 -6.39 -4.57 -5.83
C GLU A 142 -5.76 -5.61 -4.88
N TRP A 143 -6.59 -6.37 -4.14
CA TRP A 143 -6.17 -7.55 -3.37
C TRP A 143 -6.10 -8.80 -4.25
N GLY A 144 -6.52 -8.71 -5.52
CA GLY A 144 -6.55 -9.81 -6.49
C GLY A 144 -7.78 -10.69 -6.35
N ILE A 145 -8.80 -10.26 -5.60
CA ILE A 145 -10.03 -11.01 -5.39
C ILE A 145 -11.05 -10.57 -6.43
N LYS A 146 -11.54 -11.56 -7.19
CA LYS A 146 -12.66 -11.38 -8.10
C LYS A 146 -13.96 -11.36 -7.33
N VAL A 147 -14.81 -10.38 -7.60
CA VAL A 147 -16.18 -10.29 -7.11
C VAL A 147 -17.22 -10.38 -8.22
N ASP A 148 -18.43 -10.82 -7.88
CA ASP A 148 -19.61 -10.77 -8.75
C ASP A 148 -20.35 -9.42 -8.68
N GLU A 149 -21.47 -9.30 -9.40
CA GLU A 149 -22.31 -8.08 -9.39
C GLU A 149 -22.91 -7.73 -8.01
N ASN A 150 -22.94 -8.68 -7.08
CA ASN A 150 -23.40 -8.49 -5.70
C ASN A 150 -22.23 -8.25 -4.74
N SER A 151 -21.02 -8.07 -5.26
CA SER A 151 -19.77 -7.94 -4.50
C SER A 151 -19.44 -9.16 -3.64
N SER A 152 -19.88 -10.35 -4.04
CA SER A 152 -19.50 -11.61 -3.39
C SER A 152 -18.17 -12.10 -3.96
N PRO A 153 -17.20 -12.55 -3.14
CA PRO A 153 -15.94 -13.07 -3.63
C PRO A 153 -16.14 -14.41 -4.35
N VAL A 154 -15.68 -14.51 -5.61
CA VAL A 154 -15.87 -15.67 -6.48
C VAL A 154 -14.57 -16.26 -7.04
N GLY A 155 -13.42 -15.60 -6.84
CA GLY A 155 -12.13 -16.11 -7.30
C GLY A 155 -10.96 -15.34 -6.69
N SER A 156 -9.80 -15.99 -6.59
CA SER A 156 -8.57 -15.36 -6.07
C SER A 156 -7.37 -15.60 -6.97
N CYS A 157 -7.23 -16.80 -7.55
CA CYS A 157 -6.16 -17.08 -8.50
C CYS A 157 -6.60 -16.86 -9.96
N THR A 158 -5.65 -16.72 -10.86
CA THR A 158 -5.85 -16.54 -12.31
C THR A 158 -6.71 -17.63 -12.93
N ALA A 159 -6.54 -18.89 -12.52
CA ALA A 159 -7.38 -20.01 -12.96
C ALA A 159 -8.86 -19.89 -12.54
N ARG A 160 -9.17 -19.02 -11.57
CA ARG A 160 -10.52 -18.68 -11.10
C ARG A 160 -10.90 -17.24 -11.40
N GLY A 161 -10.13 -16.56 -12.25
CA GLY A 161 -10.35 -15.18 -12.66
C GLY A 161 -9.98 -14.12 -11.63
N GLY A 162 -9.32 -14.46 -10.51
CA GLY A 162 -8.65 -13.49 -9.64
C GLY A 162 -7.20 -13.27 -10.06
N ASP A 163 -6.42 -12.56 -9.25
CA ASP A 163 -5.05 -12.12 -9.60
C ASP A 163 -3.99 -12.34 -8.50
N THR A 164 -4.33 -12.99 -7.37
CA THR A 164 -3.39 -13.19 -6.24
C THR A 164 -2.13 -13.99 -6.60
N ASN A 165 -2.12 -14.67 -7.74
CA ASN A 165 -0.97 -15.39 -8.30
C ASN A 165 -0.67 -14.99 -9.75
N GLY A 166 -1.17 -13.84 -10.21
CA GLY A 166 -0.87 -13.33 -11.54
C GLY A 166 0.53 -12.74 -11.65
N PRO A 167 0.95 -12.37 -12.88
CA PRO A 167 2.31 -11.90 -13.15
C PRO A 167 2.72 -10.70 -12.28
N ALA A 168 1.83 -9.72 -12.07
CA ALA A 168 2.09 -8.56 -11.23
C ALA A 168 2.30 -8.95 -9.75
N SER A 169 1.42 -9.80 -9.23
CA SER A 169 1.54 -10.37 -7.88
C SER A 169 2.88 -11.10 -7.70
N VAL A 170 3.22 -12.01 -8.61
CA VAL A 170 4.49 -12.76 -8.54
C VAL A 170 5.70 -11.84 -8.62
N TYR A 171 5.69 -10.87 -9.54
CA TYR A 171 6.75 -9.88 -9.68
C TYR A 171 6.96 -9.07 -8.39
N SER A 172 5.86 -8.58 -7.79
CA SER A 172 5.91 -7.77 -6.57
C SER A 172 6.53 -8.53 -5.39
N ILE A 173 6.12 -9.77 -5.16
CA ILE A 173 6.64 -10.60 -4.07
C ILE A 173 8.11 -10.94 -4.30
N GLN A 174 8.49 -11.25 -5.54
CA GLN A 174 9.88 -11.53 -5.87
C GLN A 174 10.76 -10.29 -5.61
N LYS A 175 10.35 -9.12 -6.09
CA LYS A 175 11.07 -7.86 -5.86
C LYS A 175 11.15 -7.48 -4.38
N TYR A 176 10.08 -7.67 -3.63
CA TYR A 176 10.09 -7.49 -2.19
C TYR A 176 11.15 -8.37 -1.50
N LEU A 177 11.19 -9.67 -1.83
CA LEU A 177 12.16 -10.59 -1.25
C LEU A 177 13.60 -10.22 -1.63
N ASP A 178 13.81 -9.85 -2.90
CA ASP A 178 15.12 -9.46 -3.41
C ASP A 178 15.61 -8.16 -2.75
N TRP A 179 14.76 -7.14 -2.66
CA TRP A 179 15.13 -5.85 -2.07
C TRP A 179 15.30 -5.94 -0.56
N LEU A 180 14.45 -6.69 0.15
CA LEU A 180 14.59 -6.92 1.59
C LEU A 180 15.93 -7.61 1.91
N LYS A 181 16.37 -8.53 1.05
CA LYS A 181 17.65 -9.23 1.22
C LYS A 181 18.85 -8.38 0.80
N ALA A 182 18.74 -7.65 -0.30
CA ALA A 182 19.87 -6.96 -0.91
C ALA A 182 20.10 -5.56 -0.34
N TYR A 183 19.03 -4.84 0.01
CA TYR A 183 19.05 -3.39 0.20
C TYR A 183 18.53 -2.91 1.56
N ALA A 184 18.03 -3.80 2.41
CA ALA A 184 17.59 -3.49 3.77
C ALA A 184 18.57 -4.01 4.85
N PRO A 185 18.52 -3.46 6.07
CA PRO A 185 19.23 -4.02 7.23
C PRO A 185 18.86 -5.48 7.47
N ALA A 186 19.79 -6.30 7.99
CA ALA A 186 19.54 -7.73 8.20
C ALA A 186 18.42 -7.98 9.22
N GLU A 187 18.30 -7.09 10.20
CA GLU A 187 17.30 -7.10 11.26
C GLU A 187 15.88 -6.90 10.70
N ALA A 188 15.74 -6.24 9.56
CA ALA A 188 14.45 -5.96 8.91
C ALA A 188 13.64 -7.25 8.67
N GLN A 189 14.32 -8.39 8.44
CA GLN A 189 13.67 -9.69 8.27
C GLN A 189 12.87 -10.14 9.50
N GLY A 190 13.26 -9.70 10.69
CA GLY A 190 12.63 -10.04 11.97
C GLY A 190 11.67 -8.97 12.49
N MET A 191 11.51 -7.84 11.81
CA MET A 191 10.69 -6.72 12.26
C MET A 191 9.26 -6.80 11.73
N THR A 192 8.31 -6.40 12.57
CA THR A 192 6.92 -6.05 12.24
C THR A 192 6.76 -4.53 12.17
N PHE A 193 5.60 -4.09 11.69
CA PHE A 193 5.24 -2.67 11.65
C PHE A 193 5.28 -1.98 13.03
N SER A 194 5.07 -2.71 14.13
CA SER A 194 5.02 -2.16 15.49
C SER A 194 6.39 -2.07 16.17
N GLU A 195 7.45 -2.56 15.53
CA GLU A 195 8.80 -2.60 16.06
C GLU A 195 9.63 -1.50 15.39
N SER A 196 10.24 -0.62 16.20
CA SER A 196 11.02 0.55 15.76
C SER A 196 12.46 0.50 16.25
#